data_AF-A0A8C5SNK3-F1
#
_entry.id   AF-A0A8C5SNK3-F1
#
_cell.length_a   1.000
_cell.length_b   1.000
_cell.length_c   1.000
_cell.angle_alpha   90.00
_cell.angle_beta   90.00
_cell.angle_gamma   90.00
#
_symmetry.space_group_name_H-M   'P 1'
#
loop_
_entity.id
_entity.type
_entity.pdbx_description
1 polymer ?
#
loop_
_entity_poly.entity_id
_entity_poly.type
_entity_poly.pdbx_seq_one_letter_code
_entity_poly.pdbx_strand_id
1 'polypeptide(L)'
;METKHLKELENIRTEKDHLQQLVSHQSNTIEGLEKSLHVASSNASLLQQQQLQLLESVQNLVSLVSQGKVLKKEEQLFQDCMDILQSGFNLSGVYTLHINNLTEPKKAFCDMETDGGGWTVIQRRINGSVSFQKTWKEYKQGFGAVAGEFWLGNQAVHLLTNQAAYALRVELLDWEGNQAYAQYDKVRLAGERQRYR
;
A
#
# COMPACT_ATOMS: atom_id res chain seq x y z
N MET A 1 -18.33 -76.79 14.63
CA MET A 1 -17.20 -76.44 13.73
C MET A 1 -17.67 -75.47 12.64
N GLU A 2 -18.82 -75.71 12.01
CA GLU A 2 -19.42 -74.83 10.98
C GLU A 2 -19.78 -73.41 11.43
N THR A 3 -20.28 -73.23 12.67
CA THR A 3 -20.66 -71.90 13.20
C THR A 3 -19.50 -70.92 13.34
N LYS A 4 -18.28 -71.43 13.57
CA LYS A 4 -17.07 -70.62 13.64
C LYS A 4 -16.65 -70.11 12.26
N HIS A 5 -16.73 -70.96 11.24
CA HIS A 5 -16.43 -70.59 9.85
C HIS A 5 -17.42 -69.60 9.27
N LEU A 6 -18.71 -69.71 9.61
CA LEU A 6 -19.72 -68.72 9.20
C LEU A 6 -19.41 -67.33 9.76
N LYS A 7 -19.00 -67.25 11.03
CA LYS A 7 -18.63 -65.98 11.68
C LYS A 7 -17.35 -65.36 11.09
N GLU A 8 -16.36 -66.19 10.73
CA GLU A 8 -15.16 -65.74 10.02
C GLU A 8 -15.48 -65.19 8.62
N LEU A 9 -16.36 -65.87 7.87
CA LEU A 9 -16.81 -65.44 6.54
C LEU A 9 -17.57 -64.11 6.60
N GLU A 10 -18.41 -63.94 7.61
CA GLU A 10 -19.17 -62.70 7.82
C GLU A 10 -18.24 -61.54 8.20
N ASN A 11 -17.27 -61.77 9.09
CA ASN A 11 -16.23 -60.78 9.42
C ASN A 11 -15.43 -60.37 8.17
N ILE A 12 -14.96 -61.34 7.38
CA ILE A 12 -14.20 -61.06 6.13
C ILE A 12 -15.05 -60.26 5.14
N ARG A 13 -16.36 -60.54 5.08
CA ARG A 13 -17.29 -59.78 4.23
C ARG A 13 -17.42 -58.33 4.70
N THR A 14 -17.57 -58.09 6.00
CA THR A 14 -17.65 -56.73 6.54
C THR A 14 -16.36 -55.94 6.33
N GLU A 15 -15.20 -56.59 6.49
CA GLU A 15 -13.90 -55.95 6.27
C GLU A 15 -13.67 -55.64 4.79
N LYS A 16 -14.10 -56.52 3.89
CA LYS A 16 -14.13 -56.26 2.45
C LYS A 16 -15.00 -55.05 2.12
N ASP A 17 -16.21 -54.96 2.66
CA ASP A 17 -17.13 -53.85 2.40
C ASP A 17 -16.54 -52.53 2.93
N HIS A 18 -15.87 -52.57 4.10
CA HIS A 18 -15.17 -51.41 4.66
C HIS A 18 -13.99 -50.95 3.79
N LEU A 19 -13.15 -51.88 3.34
CA LEU A 19 -12.03 -51.58 2.44
C LEU A 19 -12.53 -51.02 1.09
N GLN A 20 -13.64 -51.53 0.57
CA GLN A 20 -14.27 -50.99 -0.65
C GLN A 20 -14.74 -49.54 -0.47
N GLN A 21 -15.33 -49.22 0.68
CA GLN A 21 -15.69 -47.82 1.00
C GLN A 21 -14.45 -46.92 1.11
N LEU A 22 -13.39 -47.40 1.76
CA LEU A 22 -12.16 -46.61 1.93
C LEU A 22 -11.49 -46.31 0.60
N VAL A 23 -11.42 -47.31 -0.29
CA VAL A 23 -10.88 -47.16 -1.65
C VAL A 23 -11.72 -46.18 -2.47
N SER A 24 -13.05 -46.26 -2.38
CA SER A 24 -13.94 -45.30 -3.05
C SER A 24 -13.72 -43.87 -2.54
N HIS A 25 -13.59 -43.69 -1.22
CA HIS A 25 -13.32 -42.38 -0.63
C HIS A 25 -11.96 -41.82 -1.04
N GLN A 26 -10.91 -42.65 -1.06
CA GLN A 26 -9.58 -42.27 -1.51
C GLN A 26 -9.58 -41.90 -3.00
N SER A 27 -10.29 -42.65 -3.84
CA SER A 27 -10.42 -42.34 -5.27
C SER A 27 -11.00 -40.95 -5.49
N ASN A 28 -12.10 -40.62 -4.80
CA ASN A 28 -12.73 -39.30 -4.90
C ASN A 28 -11.81 -38.18 -4.37
N THR A 29 -11.06 -38.47 -3.31
CA THR A 29 -10.11 -37.50 -2.72
C THR A 29 -8.95 -37.23 -3.66
N ILE A 30 -8.40 -38.27 -4.29
CA ILE A 30 -7.31 -38.15 -5.29
C ILE A 30 -7.78 -37.33 -6.48
N GLU A 31 -8.97 -37.61 -7.01
CA GLU A 31 -9.56 -36.83 -8.12
C GLU A 31 -9.71 -35.34 -7.75
N GLY A 32 -10.17 -35.05 -6.52
CA GLY A 32 -10.28 -33.69 -6.02
C GLY A 32 -8.92 -32.98 -5.86
N LEU A 33 -7.90 -33.69 -5.38
CA LEU A 33 -6.53 -33.17 -5.24
C LEU A 33 -5.88 -32.94 -6.61
N GLU A 34 -6.05 -33.85 -7.57
CA GLU A 34 -5.56 -33.69 -8.95
C GLU A 34 -6.16 -32.46 -9.62
N LYS A 35 -7.47 -32.27 -9.49
CA LYS A 35 -8.15 -31.07 -10.00
C LYS A 35 -7.61 -29.80 -9.35
N SER A 36 -7.41 -29.82 -8.03
CA SER A 36 -6.85 -28.68 -7.29
C SER A 36 -5.42 -28.37 -7.71
N LEU A 37 -4.59 -29.41 -7.90
CA LEU A 37 -3.21 -29.28 -8.36
C LEU A 37 -3.13 -28.72 -9.78
N HIS A 38 -4.00 -29.16 -10.69
CA HIS A 38 -4.06 -28.64 -12.05
C HIS A 38 -4.42 -27.15 -12.08
N VAL A 39 -5.42 -26.72 -11.29
CA VAL A 39 -5.81 -25.31 -11.18
C VAL A 39 -4.67 -24.49 -10.57
N ALA A 40 -4.03 -24.98 -9.50
CA ALA A 40 -2.91 -24.31 -8.87
C ALA A 40 -1.71 -24.17 -9.83
N SER A 41 -1.39 -25.22 -10.60
CA SER A 41 -0.34 -25.22 -11.61
C SER A 41 -0.64 -24.21 -12.73
N SER A 42 -1.87 -24.19 -13.24
CA SER A 42 -2.30 -23.25 -14.28
C SER A 42 -2.20 -21.80 -13.78
N ASN A 43 -2.64 -21.53 -12.54
CA ASN A 43 -2.54 -20.21 -11.93
C ASN A 43 -1.09 -19.79 -11.71
N ALA A 44 -0.22 -20.72 -11.28
CA ALA A 44 1.21 -20.45 -11.12
C ALA A 44 1.87 -20.09 -12.46
N SER A 45 1.52 -20.78 -13.55
CA SER A 45 1.99 -20.43 -14.89
C SER A 45 1.50 -19.06 -15.35
N LEU A 46 0.23 -18.71 -15.07
CA LEU A 46 -0.31 -17.39 -15.39
C LEU A 46 0.41 -16.28 -14.60
N LEU A 47 0.63 -16.48 -13.30
CA LEU A 47 1.38 -15.54 -12.46
C LEU A 47 2.82 -15.38 -12.96
N GLN A 48 3.47 -16.48 -13.33
CA GLN A 48 4.82 -16.45 -13.93
C GLN A 48 4.83 -15.64 -15.23
N GLN A 49 3.81 -15.80 -16.08
CA GLN A 49 3.68 -15.06 -17.33
C GLN A 49 3.44 -13.56 -17.07
N GLN A 50 2.58 -13.23 -16.11
CA GLN A 50 2.35 -11.84 -15.69
C GLN A 50 3.63 -11.19 -15.15
N GLN A 51 4.43 -11.92 -14.35
CA GLN A 51 5.71 -11.42 -13.85
C GLN A 51 6.70 -11.11 -14.98
N LEU A 52 6.76 -11.94 -16.03
CA LEU A 52 7.61 -11.69 -17.19
C LEU A 52 7.15 -10.45 -17.98
N GLN A 53 5.85 -10.28 -18.20
CA GLN A 53 5.30 -9.10 -18.86
C GLN A 53 5.57 -7.81 -18.08
N LEU A 54 5.47 -7.86 -16.75
CA LEU A 54 5.82 -6.75 -15.88
C LEU A 54 7.31 -6.42 -15.98
N LEU A 55 8.18 -7.42 -15.98
CA LEU A 55 9.63 -7.23 -16.08
C LEU A 55 10.01 -6.57 -17.41
N GLU A 56 9.43 -7.02 -18.52
CA GLU A 56 9.62 -6.42 -19.85
C GLU A 56 9.14 -4.96 -19.89
N SER A 57 7.97 -4.69 -19.30
CA SER A 57 7.43 -3.33 -19.19
C SER A 57 8.36 -2.42 -18.39
N VAL A 58 8.91 -2.92 -17.28
CA VAL A 58 9.91 -2.20 -16.47
C VAL A 58 11.18 -1.95 -17.28
N GLN A 59 11.66 -2.94 -18.05
CA GLN A 59 12.85 -2.79 -18.89
C GLN A 59 12.65 -1.74 -19.99
N ASN A 60 11.45 -1.67 -20.57
CA ASN A 60 11.07 -0.63 -21.53
C ASN A 60 11.01 0.76 -20.88
N LEU A 61 10.49 0.88 -19.66
CA LEU A 61 10.53 2.15 -18.93
C LEU A 61 11.96 2.58 -18.61
N VAL A 62 12.83 1.64 -18.22
CA VAL A 62 14.26 1.91 -17.98
C VAL A 62 14.96 2.37 -19.27
N SER A 63 14.64 1.78 -20.42
CA SER A 63 15.18 2.21 -21.72
C SER A 63 14.73 3.63 -22.10
N LEU A 64 13.46 3.97 -21.86
CA LEU A 64 12.93 5.32 -22.07
C LEU A 64 13.62 6.37 -21.18
N VAL A 65 13.88 6.03 -19.91
CA VAL A 65 14.59 6.92 -18.97
C VAL A 65 16.06 7.10 -19.37
N SER A 66 16.73 6.02 -19.80
CA SER A 66 18.15 6.05 -20.21
C SER A 66 18.40 6.73 -21.56
N GLN A 67 17.42 6.75 -22.46
CA GLN A 67 17.50 7.45 -23.76
C GLN A 67 17.40 8.98 -23.65
N GLY A 68 17.19 9.53 -22.45
CA GLY A 68 17.70 10.85 -22.13
C GLY A 68 17.23 11.99 -23.04
N LYS A 69 15.97 12.01 -23.48
CA LYS A 69 15.23 13.28 -23.47
C LYS A 69 14.67 13.45 -22.07
N VAL A 70 15.56 13.77 -21.13
CA VAL A 70 15.14 14.62 -20.02
C VAL A 70 14.68 15.88 -20.72
N LEU A 71 13.37 16.02 -20.91
CA LEU A 71 12.79 17.31 -21.22
C LEU A 71 13.40 18.22 -20.15
N LYS A 72 14.29 19.12 -20.56
CA LYS A 72 14.54 20.37 -19.85
C LYS A 72 13.22 21.16 -19.91
N LYS A 73 12.15 20.60 -19.38
CA LYS A 73 11.04 21.37 -18.89
C LYS A 73 11.70 22.18 -17.79
N GLU A 74 11.62 23.50 -17.86
CA GLU A 74 11.91 24.34 -16.69
C GLU A 74 11.40 23.57 -15.48
N GLU A 75 12.29 23.25 -14.54
CA GLU A 75 11.93 22.50 -13.35
C GLU A 75 10.87 23.36 -12.66
N GLN A 76 9.60 23.03 -12.91
CA GLN A 76 8.49 23.84 -12.48
C GLN A 76 8.43 23.57 -10.98
N LEU A 77 8.99 24.51 -10.22
CA LEU A 77 9.18 24.36 -8.79
C LEU A 77 7.82 24.54 -8.12
N PHE A 78 7.24 23.44 -7.67
CA PHE A 78 5.98 23.47 -6.94
C PHE A 78 6.24 23.65 -5.45
N GLN A 79 5.57 24.61 -4.82
CA GLN A 79 5.76 24.86 -3.39
C GLN A 79 4.92 23.90 -2.55
N ASP A 80 3.78 23.47 -3.09
CA ASP A 80 2.87 22.50 -2.50
C ASP A 80 2.07 21.72 -3.56
N CYS A 81 1.18 20.83 -3.10
CA CYS A 81 0.32 20.04 -3.97
C CYS A 81 -0.78 20.83 -4.69
N MET A 82 -1.15 22.01 -4.18
CA MET A 82 -2.13 22.87 -4.86
C MET A 82 -1.50 23.50 -6.11
N ASP A 83 -0.25 23.95 -6.03
CA ASP A 83 0.51 24.44 -7.20
C ASP A 83 0.62 23.36 -8.29
N ILE A 84 0.85 22.11 -7.88
CA ILE A 84 0.92 20.95 -8.77
C ILE A 84 -0.42 20.74 -9.49
N LEU A 85 -1.52 20.73 -8.73
CA LEU A 85 -2.87 20.56 -9.28
C LEU A 85 -3.20 21.69 -10.27
N GLN A 86 -2.93 22.95 -9.91
CA GLN A 86 -3.18 24.11 -10.77
C GLN A 86 -2.33 24.09 -12.05
N SER A 87 -1.17 23.42 -12.00
CA SER A 87 -0.32 23.21 -13.16
C SER A 87 -0.78 22.05 -14.07
N GLY A 88 -1.93 21.43 -13.75
CA GLY A 88 -2.60 20.42 -14.56
C GLY A 88 -2.25 18.97 -14.21
N PHE A 89 -1.52 18.75 -13.12
CA PHE A 89 -1.18 17.40 -12.65
C PHE A 89 -2.24 16.91 -11.65
N ASN A 90 -3.17 16.09 -12.13
CA ASN A 90 -4.39 15.74 -11.37
C ASN A 90 -4.37 14.31 -10.82
N LEU A 91 -3.23 13.64 -10.80
CA LEU A 91 -3.12 12.27 -10.28
C LEU A 91 -2.59 12.28 -8.85
N SER A 92 -3.26 11.58 -7.94
CA SER A 92 -2.73 11.37 -6.60
C SER A 92 -1.42 10.58 -6.65
N GLY A 93 -0.42 10.99 -5.87
CA GLY A 93 0.89 10.37 -5.95
C GLY A 93 1.98 11.10 -5.19
N VAL A 94 3.22 10.60 -5.32
CA VAL A 94 4.38 11.21 -4.69
C VAL A 94 5.00 12.24 -5.63
N TYR A 95 5.09 13.48 -5.14
CA TYR A 95 5.70 14.61 -5.85
C TYR A 95 6.86 15.19 -5.05
N THR A 96 7.71 15.95 -5.74
CA THR A 96 8.80 16.71 -5.12
C THR A 96 8.37 18.16 -4.94
N LEU A 97 8.40 18.65 -3.70
CA LEU A 97 8.04 20.00 -3.32
C LEU A 97 9.30 20.82 -3.01
N HIS A 98 9.33 22.05 -3.49
CA HIS A 98 10.35 23.04 -3.22
C HIS A 98 9.81 24.08 -2.24
N ILE A 99 9.79 23.71 -0.96
CA ILE A 99 9.26 24.54 0.12
C ILE A 99 10.26 25.68 0.41
N ASN A 100 9.77 26.92 0.41
CA ASN A 100 10.61 28.09 0.65
C ASN A 100 11.35 27.99 1.99
N ASN A 101 12.62 28.40 2.00
CA ASN A 101 13.52 28.34 3.16
C ASN A 101 13.84 26.92 3.67
N LEU A 102 13.50 25.88 2.92
CA LEU A 102 14.00 24.53 3.13
C LEU A 102 15.18 24.28 2.17
N THR A 103 16.31 23.83 2.71
CA THR A 103 17.55 23.65 1.91
C THR A 103 17.41 22.57 0.84
N GLU A 104 16.69 21.48 1.18
CA GLU A 104 16.53 20.33 0.32
C GLU A 104 15.06 20.17 -0.09
N PRO A 105 14.77 19.81 -1.35
CA PRO A 105 13.42 19.49 -1.78
C PRO A 105 12.82 18.34 -0.96
N LYS A 106 11.51 18.40 -0.71
CA LYS A 106 10.81 17.42 0.11
C LYS A 106 9.88 16.58 -0.76
N LYS A 107 9.99 15.26 -0.68
CA LYS A 107 8.95 14.38 -1.24
C LYS A 107 7.72 14.41 -0.35
N ALA A 108 6.54 14.55 -0.95
CA ALA A 108 5.26 14.49 -0.25
C ALA A 108 4.26 13.69 -1.11
N PHE A 109 3.28 13.09 -0.44
CA PHE A 109 2.13 12.53 -1.15
C PHE A 109 1.12 13.66 -1.36
N CYS A 110 0.72 13.86 -2.61
CA CYS A 110 -0.35 14.76 -3.00
C CYS A 110 -1.62 13.95 -3.24
N ASP A 111 -2.67 14.29 -2.51
CA ASP A 111 -4.02 13.80 -2.79
C ASP A 111 -4.71 14.83 -3.69
N MET A 112 -4.99 14.41 -4.92
CA MET A 112 -5.57 15.23 -5.99
C MET A 112 -7.06 14.93 -6.20
N GLU A 113 -7.67 14.11 -5.33
CA GLU A 113 -9.02 13.59 -5.52
C GLU A 113 -9.97 14.07 -4.41
N THR A 114 -9.53 14.00 -3.16
CA THR A 114 -10.37 14.32 -2.00
C THR A 114 -10.74 15.80 -2.00
N ASP A 115 -12.04 16.12 -1.88
CA ASP A 115 -12.55 17.50 -1.72
C ASP A 115 -11.97 18.52 -2.72
N GLY A 116 -11.84 18.12 -3.98
CA GLY A 116 -11.28 18.97 -5.05
C GLY A 116 -9.75 18.91 -5.20
N GLY A 117 -9.06 18.13 -4.36
CA GLY A 117 -7.65 17.82 -4.49
C GLY A 117 -6.69 18.93 -4.04
N GLY A 118 -5.42 18.76 -4.37
CA GLY A 118 -4.36 19.72 -4.03
C GLY A 118 -3.88 19.59 -2.58
N TRP A 119 -4.23 18.49 -1.91
CA TRP A 119 -3.88 18.26 -0.52
C TRP A 119 -2.45 17.76 -0.38
N THR A 120 -1.62 18.53 0.32
CA THR A 120 -0.29 18.07 0.75
C THR A 120 -0.43 17.21 2.00
N VAL A 121 -0.23 15.90 1.88
CA VAL A 121 -0.34 15.00 3.04
C VAL A 121 0.89 15.17 3.94
N ILE A 122 0.66 15.63 5.16
CA ILE A 122 1.73 15.86 6.15
C ILE A 122 1.95 14.67 7.10
N GLN A 123 0.97 13.78 7.21
CA GLN A 123 0.99 12.60 8.08
C GLN A 123 0.07 11.53 7.52
N ARG A 124 0.48 10.27 7.54
CA ARG A 124 -0.40 9.14 7.21
C ARG A 124 -0.15 7.94 8.13
N ARG A 125 -1.23 7.36 8.66
CA ARG A 125 -1.27 6.06 9.37
C ARG A 125 -2.12 5.08 8.58
N ILE A 126 -1.72 3.81 8.56
CA ILE A 126 -2.38 2.73 7.81
C ILE A 126 -2.43 1.45 8.64
N ASN A 127 -1.28 0.96 9.09
CA ASN A 127 -1.14 -0.40 9.64
C ASN A 127 -0.11 -0.53 10.78
N GLY A 128 0.51 0.56 11.21
CA GLY A 128 1.50 0.55 12.28
C GLY A 128 2.89 0.01 11.89
N SER A 129 3.19 -0.12 10.59
CA SER A 129 4.50 -0.55 10.08
C SER A 129 5.64 0.41 10.43
N VAL A 130 5.34 1.68 10.71
CA VAL A 130 6.34 2.67 11.14
C VAL A 130 6.10 3.04 12.61
N SER A 131 7.15 2.96 13.43
CA SER A 131 7.10 3.46 14.81
C SER A 131 7.07 4.99 14.83
N PHE A 132 6.09 5.54 15.55
CA PHE A 132 5.98 6.98 15.83
C PHE A 132 6.59 7.36 17.18
N GLN A 133 7.22 6.41 17.89
CA GLN A 133 8.04 6.73 19.08
C GLN A 133 9.40 7.27 18.62
N LYS A 134 9.41 8.56 18.26
CA LYS A 134 10.53 9.22 17.62
C LYS A 134 11.11 10.36 18.45
N THR A 135 12.39 10.64 18.24
CA THR A 135 13.07 11.76 18.91
C THR A 135 12.62 13.11 18.36
N TRP A 136 12.90 14.20 19.10
CA TRP A 136 12.63 15.57 18.63
C TRP A 136 13.26 15.85 17.25
N LYS A 137 14.50 15.41 17.05
CA LYS A 137 15.23 15.59 15.79
C LYS A 137 14.53 14.87 14.64
N GLU A 138 14.06 13.64 14.86
CA GLU A 138 13.30 12.89 13.86
C GLU A 138 11.95 13.54 13.55
N TYR A 139 11.21 14.01 14.56
CA TYR A 139 9.97 14.77 14.31
C TYR A 139 10.21 16.07 13.57
N LYS A 140 11.31 16.79 13.85
CA LYS A 140 11.71 17.98 13.11
C LYS A 140 11.99 17.67 11.64
N GLN A 141 12.75 16.62 11.36
CA GLN A 141 13.19 16.25 10.01
C GLN A 141 12.13 15.49 9.19
N GLY A 142 11.23 14.79 9.88
CA GLY A 142 10.32 13.82 9.28
C GLY A 142 10.90 12.40 9.24
N PHE A 143 10.01 11.42 9.10
CA PHE A 143 10.37 10.00 9.08
C PHE A 143 9.28 9.17 8.38
N GLY A 144 9.60 7.92 8.04
CA GLY A 144 8.71 7.01 7.33
C GLY A 144 8.81 7.15 5.81
N ALA A 145 7.87 6.54 5.10
CA ALA A 145 7.82 6.54 3.64
C ALA A 145 6.56 7.24 3.17
N VAL A 146 6.71 8.24 2.29
CA VAL A 146 5.61 9.06 1.78
C VAL A 146 4.54 8.27 1.01
N ALA A 147 4.90 7.11 0.45
CA ALA A 147 3.96 6.18 -0.18
C ALA A 147 3.21 5.28 0.82
N GLY A 148 3.56 5.33 2.12
CA GLY A 148 3.00 4.50 3.19
C GLY A 148 2.76 5.32 4.45
N GLU A 149 3.27 4.86 5.60
CA GLU A 149 3.19 5.61 6.86
C GLU A 149 4.36 6.58 7.02
N PHE A 150 4.06 7.83 7.38
CA PHE A 150 5.09 8.85 7.56
C PHE A 150 4.62 10.06 8.36
N TRP A 151 5.61 10.86 8.74
CA TRP A 151 5.48 12.25 9.18
C TRP A 151 6.39 13.13 8.32
N LEU A 152 5.84 14.16 7.69
CA LEU A 152 6.58 15.01 6.75
C LEU A 152 7.74 15.76 7.43
N GLY A 153 7.56 16.13 8.70
CA GLY A 153 8.56 16.84 9.51
C GLY A 153 8.08 18.22 9.95
N ASN A 154 8.27 18.55 11.23
CA ASN A 154 7.76 19.79 11.81
C ASN A 154 8.33 21.03 11.11
N GLN A 155 9.60 21.00 10.69
CA GLN A 155 10.20 22.14 9.99
C GLN A 155 9.53 22.37 8.63
N ALA A 156 9.21 21.30 7.89
CA ALA A 156 8.52 21.42 6.60
C ALA A 156 7.08 21.92 6.80
N VAL A 157 6.34 21.37 7.76
CA VAL A 157 4.98 21.80 8.08
C VAL A 157 4.93 23.25 8.58
N HIS A 158 5.90 23.67 9.39
CA HIS A 158 6.05 25.08 9.80
C HIS A 158 6.21 26.00 8.60
N LEU A 159 7.14 25.69 7.68
CA LEU A 159 7.38 26.53 6.51
C LEU A 159 6.16 26.59 5.59
N LEU A 160 5.53 25.44 5.30
CA LEU A 160 4.29 25.36 4.51
C LEU A 160 3.20 26.24 5.12
N THR A 161 2.83 25.99 6.38
CA THR A 161 1.70 26.69 7.01
C THR A 161 1.94 28.20 7.26
N ASN A 162 3.18 28.68 7.11
CA ASN A 162 3.51 30.10 7.20
C ASN A 162 3.75 30.77 5.83
N GLN A 163 3.83 30.03 4.73
CA GLN A 163 4.00 30.63 3.39
C GLN A 163 2.69 31.19 2.82
N ALA A 164 1.54 30.60 3.20
CA ALA A 164 0.20 31.04 2.80
C ALA A 164 -0.84 30.75 3.91
N ALA A 165 -2.12 30.83 3.58
CA ALA A 165 -3.20 30.36 4.45
C ALA A 165 -3.56 28.93 4.05
N TYR A 166 -3.40 27.99 4.97
CA TYR A 166 -3.75 26.57 4.76
C TYR A 166 -4.87 26.16 5.71
N ALA A 167 -5.79 25.36 5.18
CA ALA A 167 -6.69 24.55 5.99
C ALA A 167 -6.01 23.23 6.34
N LEU A 168 -6.36 22.66 7.50
CA LEU A 168 -5.98 21.31 7.88
C LEU A 168 -7.22 20.42 7.84
N ARG A 169 -7.10 19.29 7.14
CA ARG A 169 -8.10 18.23 7.14
C ARG A 169 -7.49 16.99 7.80
N VAL A 170 -8.24 16.38 8.71
CA VAL A 170 -7.86 15.14 9.39
C VAL A 170 -8.93 14.10 9.08
N GLU A 171 -8.54 13.03 8.41
CA GLU A 171 -9.43 11.91 8.11
C GLU A 171 -9.06 10.70 8.98
N LEU A 172 -10.10 10.05 9.49
CA LEU A 172 -9.98 8.86 10.34
C LEU A 172 -10.87 7.77 9.76
N LEU A 173 -10.34 6.55 9.73
CA LEU A 173 -11.05 5.33 9.39
C LEU A 173 -11.00 4.42 10.62
N ASP A 174 -12.14 3.91 11.05
CA ASP A 174 -12.19 2.90 12.11
C ASP A 174 -12.02 1.47 11.56
N TRP A 175 -11.96 0.49 12.46
CA TRP A 175 -11.75 -0.92 12.10
C TRP A 175 -12.95 -1.56 11.40
N GLU A 176 -14.13 -0.94 11.49
CA GLU A 176 -15.36 -1.38 10.83
C GLU A 176 -15.52 -0.76 9.43
N GLY A 177 -14.60 0.14 9.06
CA GLY A 177 -14.58 0.83 7.77
C GLY A 177 -15.38 2.13 7.75
N ASN A 178 -15.82 2.65 8.90
CA ASN A 178 -16.48 3.96 8.96
C ASN A 178 -15.44 5.08 8.87
N GLN A 179 -15.70 6.06 8.01
CA GLN A 179 -14.82 7.20 7.79
C GLN A 179 -15.45 8.48 8.35
N ALA A 180 -14.63 9.29 9.03
CA ALA A 180 -14.99 10.62 9.49
C ALA A 180 -13.86 11.61 9.21
N TYR A 181 -14.19 12.89 9.11
CA TYR A 181 -13.19 13.95 8.97
C TYR A 181 -13.47 15.15 9.87
N ALA A 182 -12.40 15.88 10.19
CA ALA A 182 -12.45 17.19 10.82
C ALA A 182 -11.63 18.18 9.98
N GLN A 183 -12.16 19.39 9.79
CA GLN A 183 -11.52 20.44 9.03
C GLN A 183 -11.34 21.69 9.87
N TYR A 184 -10.15 22.29 9.77
CA TYR A 184 -9.76 23.52 10.44
C TYR A 184 -9.34 24.52 9.38
N ASP A 185 -10.08 25.62 9.25
CA ASP A 185 -9.91 26.57 8.13
C ASP A 185 -8.55 27.27 8.11
N LYS A 186 -7.90 27.37 9.27
CA LYS A 186 -6.61 28.03 9.40
C LYS A 186 -5.72 27.29 10.39
N VAL A 187 -4.65 26.69 9.88
CA VAL A 187 -3.59 26.09 10.68
C VAL A 187 -2.29 26.86 10.49
N ARG A 188 -1.56 27.04 11.59
CA ARG A 188 -0.17 27.52 11.57
C ARG A 188 0.62 26.80 12.63
N LEU A 189 1.82 26.38 12.27
CA LEU A 189 2.79 25.88 13.22
C LEU A 189 3.82 26.96 13.47
N ALA A 190 4.17 27.23 14.73
CA ALA A 190 5.26 28.15 15.06
C ALA A 190 6.63 27.55 14.75
N GLY A 191 7.68 28.37 14.78
CA GLY A 191 9.05 27.90 14.57
C GLY A 191 9.58 27.05 15.74
N GLU A 192 10.74 26.40 15.55
CA GLU A 192 11.35 25.51 16.55
C GLU A 192 11.57 26.19 17.91
N ARG A 193 11.95 27.48 17.93
CA ARG A 193 12.14 28.25 19.17
C ARG A 193 10.87 28.32 20.03
N GLN A 194 9.71 28.23 19.40
CA GLN A 194 8.39 28.19 20.04
C GLN A 194 7.83 26.77 20.11
N ARG A 195 8.69 25.75 19.90
CA ARG A 195 8.38 24.32 20.02
C ARG A 195 7.27 23.84 19.08
N TYR A 196 7.14 24.45 17.90
CA TYR A 196 6.12 24.07 16.91
C TYR A 196 4.69 24.08 17.46
N ARG A 197 4.39 25.06 18.32
CA ARG A 197 3.03 25.28 18.85
C ARG A 197 2.05 25.66 17.74
#